data_AF-A0A8T5UF14-F1
#
_entry.id   AF-A0A8T5UF14-F1
#
_cell.length_a   1.000
_cell.length_b   1.000
_cell.length_c   1.000
_cell.angle_alpha   90.00
_cell.angle_beta   90.00
_cell.angle_gamma   90.00
#
_symmetry.space_group_name_H-M   'P 1'
#
loop_
_entity.id
_entity.type
_entity.pdbx_description
1 polymer ?
#
loop_
_entity_poly.entity_id
_entity_poly.type
_entity_poly.pdbx_seq_one_letter_code
_entity_poly.pdbx_strand_id
1 'polypeptide(L)'
;MSDEYEKDEEEEYKPRGPPPIRPPPTPPPSMPPPSIPPPTPPPSFEPPVYQPEPTMPSGPSQTDYNAAISQVQERNNVIGQLQNQISEVNAQCADLNSQLLVKDNQITQLNSQINSFQRTIEGFQNQITQINNEKAQLQAQLPQLQNQLQQVQQENLNLQQQIGPLHAQISKLQEEVSYKEKRIQELKEPKAVMPSSLAQGITSQSPTFGSSPTIPTTSTPSTATPSIDAGFGSGRRICPNCGATGFAIKEVEDKSKILSYIPKPQYAKKSICTKCGFEF
;
A
#
# COMPACT_ATOMS: atom_id res chain seq x y z
N MET A 1 -30.28 3.34 -25.97
CA MET A 1 -31.46 2.91 -25.20
C MET A 1 -31.08 3.06 -23.73
N SER A 2 -31.42 4.09 -22.99
CA SER A 2 -32.31 5.23 -23.24
C SER A 2 -31.90 6.29 -22.20
N ASP A 3 -31.40 7.43 -22.68
CA ASP A 3 -31.29 8.66 -21.89
C ASP A 3 -32.65 9.34 -21.96
N GLU A 4 -33.42 9.33 -20.87
CA GLU A 4 -34.56 10.24 -20.68
C GLU A 4 -35.02 10.20 -19.23
N TYR A 5 -35.53 11.34 -18.75
CA TYR A 5 -36.05 11.66 -17.41
C TYR A 5 -35.14 12.43 -16.45
N GLU A 6 -34.63 13.58 -16.92
CA GLU A 6 -34.63 14.81 -16.12
C GLU A 6 -35.80 15.67 -16.59
N LYS A 7 -36.86 15.80 -15.78
CA LYS A 7 -37.83 16.89 -15.92
C LYS A 7 -38.64 17.14 -14.66
N ASP A 8 -38.51 18.38 -14.20
CA ASP A 8 -39.54 19.24 -13.60
C ASP A 8 -40.12 18.83 -12.23
N GLU A 9 -39.58 19.41 -11.16
CA GLU A 9 -40.36 19.74 -9.95
C GLU A 9 -39.69 20.90 -9.17
N GLU A 10 -39.58 22.08 -9.81
CA GLU A 10 -39.43 23.35 -9.10
C GLU A 10 -40.79 23.74 -8.50
N GLU A 11 -41.13 23.20 -7.33
CA GLU A 11 -42.26 23.69 -6.54
C GLU A 11 -41.91 25.03 -5.88
N GLU A 12 -42.29 26.10 -6.57
CA GLU A 12 -42.25 27.48 -6.11
C GLU A 12 -43.14 27.67 -4.86
N TYR A 13 -42.51 27.71 -3.68
CA TYR A 13 -43.15 27.97 -2.40
C TYR A 13 -43.74 29.40 -2.35
N LYS A 14 -45.05 29.54 -2.62
CA LYS A 14 -45.78 30.78 -2.37
C LYS A 14 -46.16 30.91 -0.89
N PRO A 15 -45.70 31.94 -0.15
CA PRO A 15 -46.14 32.14 1.22
C PRO A 15 -47.62 32.58 1.24
N ARG A 16 -48.44 31.87 2.02
CA ARG A 16 -49.82 32.27 2.30
C ARG A 16 -49.82 33.64 3.00
N GLY A 17 -50.46 34.62 2.38
CA GLY A 17 -50.69 35.94 3.00
C GLY A 17 -51.54 35.84 4.28
N PRO A 18 -51.41 36.80 5.20
CA PRO A 18 -52.13 36.77 6.48
C PRO A 18 -53.65 36.93 6.25
N PRO A 19 -54.50 36.34 7.12
CA PRO A 19 -55.94 36.44 6.98
C PRO A 19 -56.44 37.89 7.19
N PRO A 20 -57.57 38.29 6.57
CA PRO A 20 -58.09 39.64 6.72
C PRO A 20 -58.64 39.88 8.12
N ILE A 21 -58.21 40.98 8.75
CA ILE A 21 -58.71 41.45 10.05
C ILE A 21 -60.08 42.09 9.83
N ARG A 22 -61.14 41.50 10.40
CA ARG A 22 -62.47 42.15 10.45
C ARG A 22 -62.45 43.25 11.52
N PRO A 23 -62.91 44.47 11.22
CA PRO A 23 -63.10 45.50 12.24
C PRO A 23 -64.29 45.14 13.16
N PRO A 24 -64.29 45.59 14.42
CA PRO A 24 -65.37 45.32 15.36
C PRO A 24 -66.67 46.03 14.93
N PRO A 25 -67.86 45.46 15.27
CA PRO A 25 -69.13 46.08 14.94
C PRO A 25 -69.34 47.36 15.76
N THR A 26 -69.83 48.42 15.10
CA THR A 26 -70.24 49.68 15.72
C THR A 26 -71.51 49.48 16.57
N PRO A 27 -71.67 50.16 17.71
CA PRO A 27 -72.88 50.06 18.52
C PRO A 27 -74.10 50.66 17.79
N PRO A 28 -75.31 50.10 17.98
CA PRO A 28 -76.54 50.62 17.38
C PRO A 28 -76.96 51.96 18.01
N PRO A 29 -77.70 52.82 17.29
CA PRO A 29 -78.12 54.13 17.77
C PRO A 29 -79.18 54.02 18.87
N SER A 30 -79.07 54.88 19.89
CA SER A 30 -80.02 55.01 21.00
C SER A 30 -81.39 55.45 20.50
N MET A 31 -82.41 54.61 20.68
CA MET A 31 -83.81 54.96 20.42
C MET A 31 -84.41 55.71 21.64
N PRO A 32 -85.25 56.73 21.43
CA PRO A 32 -85.88 57.48 22.51
C PRO A 32 -86.96 56.65 23.24
N PRO A 33 -87.23 56.94 24.53
CA PRO A 33 -88.16 56.17 25.34
C PRO A 33 -89.61 56.31 24.83
N PRO A 34 -90.41 55.22 24.80
CA PRO A 34 -91.82 55.31 24.47
C PRO A 34 -92.62 55.97 25.59
N SER A 35 -93.59 56.81 25.20
CA SER A 35 -94.47 57.57 26.10
C SER A 35 -95.48 56.65 26.80
N ILE A 36 -95.59 56.80 28.12
CA ILE A 36 -96.51 56.01 28.98
C ILE A 36 -97.92 56.64 28.93
N PRO A 37 -98.97 55.92 28.49
CA PRO A 37 -100.36 56.37 28.64
C PRO A 37 -100.88 56.13 30.08
N PRO A 38 -101.87 56.93 30.55
CA PRO A 38 -102.34 56.94 31.94
C PRO A 38 -103.11 55.67 32.35
N PRO A 39 -103.19 55.36 33.67
CA PRO A 39 -103.70 54.09 34.18
C PRO A 39 -105.22 53.98 34.04
N THR A 40 -105.70 52.87 33.48
CA THR A 40 -107.11 52.47 33.51
C THR A 40 -107.44 51.72 34.81
N PRO A 41 -108.61 51.96 35.43
CA PRO A 41 -109.02 51.32 36.68
C PRO A 41 -109.29 49.81 36.52
N PRO A 42 -109.11 49.01 37.58
CA PRO A 42 -109.13 47.55 37.48
C PRO A 42 -110.55 47.01 37.33
N PRO A 43 -110.78 45.98 36.49
CA PRO A 43 -112.04 45.25 36.51
C PRO A 43 -112.06 44.28 37.70
N SER A 44 -113.17 44.35 38.44
CA SER A 44 -113.47 43.53 39.62
C SER A 44 -114.08 42.17 39.22
N PHE A 45 -113.34 41.13 39.57
CA PHE A 45 -113.73 39.78 39.98
C PHE A 45 -114.50 38.84 39.05
N GLU A 46 -113.87 37.70 38.78
CA GLU A 46 -114.36 36.35 39.15
C GLU A 46 -113.14 35.49 39.52
N PRO A 47 -113.13 34.71 40.63
CA PRO A 47 -111.99 33.88 41.01
C PRO A 47 -111.91 32.62 40.14
N PRO A 48 -110.88 32.46 39.27
CA PRO A 48 -110.72 31.25 38.47
C PRO A 48 -109.89 30.22 39.26
N VAL A 49 -110.42 29.01 39.28
CA VAL A 49 -109.84 27.70 39.66
C VAL A 49 -108.31 27.67 39.78
N TYR A 50 -107.81 27.35 40.98
CA TYR A 50 -106.40 27.01 41.24
C TYR A 50 -106.03 25.77 40.40
N GLN A 51 -105.36 25.97 39.27
CA GLN A 51 -104.52 24.91 38.70
C GLN A 51 -103.29 24.79 39.61
N PRO A 52 -102.86 23.60 40.04
CA PRO A 52 -101.56 23.47 40.68
C PRO A 52 -100.52 24.08 39.74
N GLU A 53 -99.71 25.01 40.25
CA GLU A 53 -98.56 25.53 39.51
C GLU A 53 -97.81 24.34 38.90
N PRO A 54 -97.40 24.40 37.62
CA PRO A 54 -96.47 23.42 37.10
C PRO A 54 -95.25 23.46 38.04
N THR A 55 -95.01 22.35 38.74
CA THR A 55 -93.84 22.21 39.60
C THR A 55 -92.62 22.46 38.73
N MET A 56 -92.01 23.63 38.91
CA MET A 56 -90.70 23.92 38.35
C MET A 56 -89.80 22.74 38.72
N PRO A 57 -89.14 22.07 37.77
CA PRO A 57 -88.26 20.97 38.10
C PRO A 57 -87.22 21.52 39.07
N SER A 58 -87.16 20.93 40.28
CA SER A 58 -86.19 21.28 41.30
C SER A 58 -84.82 21.30 40.62
N GLY A 59 -84.11 22.43 40.68
CA GLY A 59 -82.75 22.52 40.18
C GLY A 59 -81.87 21.42 40.82
N PRO A 60 -80.73 21.08 40.21
CA PRO A 60 -79.83 20.04 40.74
C PRO A 60 -79.54 20.29 42.22
N SER A 61 -79.54 19.22 43.01
CA SER A 61 -79.37 19.33 44.46
C SER A 61 -77.95 19.78 44.81
N GLN A 62 -77.74 20.39 45.98
CA GLN A 62 -76.41 20.79 46.45
C GLN A 62 -75.41 19.62 46.44
N THR A 63 -75.90 18.41 46.69
CA THR A 63 -75.16 17.15 46.59
C THR A 63 -74.68 16.87 45.16
N ASP A 64 -75.51 17.11 44.14
CA ASP A 64 -75.14 16.92 42.73
C ASP A 64 -74.07 17.93 42.30
N TYR A 65 -74.16 19.17 42.79
CA TYR A 65 -73.14 20.21 42.54
C TYR A 65 -71.79 19.83 43.16
N ASN A 66 -71.79 19.38 44.40
CA ASN A 66 -70.57 18.94 45.09
C ASN A 66 -69.95 17.70 44.41
N ALA A 67 -70.78 16.75 43.94
CA ALA A 67 -70.32 15.59 43.18
C ALA A 67 -69.68 16.00 41.84
N ALA A 68 -70.28 16.95 41.13
CA ALA A 68 -69.72 17.50 39.89
C ALA A 68 -68.37 18.20 40.12
N ILE A 69 -68.22 18.97 41.21
CA ILE A 69 -66.94 19.60 41.58
C ILE A 69 -65.86 18.54 41.81
N SER A 70 -66.15 17.49 42.59
CA SER A 70 -65.21 16.41 42.84
C SER A 70 -64.79 15.71 41.55
N GLN A 71 -65.73 15.49 40.62
CA GLN A 71 -65.43 14.90 39.31
C GLN A 71 -64.54 15.82 38.46
N VAL A 72 -64.75 17.14 38.49
CA VAL A 72 -63.89 18.11 37.81
C VAL A 72 -62.48 18.13 38.39
N GLN A 73 -62.35 18.08 39.72
CA GLN A 73 -61.04 17.99 40.39
C GLN A 73 -60.28 16.72 39.98
N GLU A 74 -60.95 15.57 39.96
CA GLU A 74 -60.34 14.32 39.51
C GLU A 74 -59.91 14.38 38.05
N ARG A 75 -60.78 14.90 37.17
CA ARG A 75 -60.44 15.12 35.75
C ARG A 75 -59.24 16.05 35.58
N ASN A 76 -59.15 17.12 36.37
CA ASN A 76 -58.00 18.04 36.35
C ASN A 76 -56.70 17.36 36.81
N ASN A 77 -56.77 16.50 37.83
CA ASN A 77 -55.61 15.69 38.25
C ASN A 77 -55.15 14.75 37.13
N VAL A 78 -56.08 14.05 36.48
CA VAL A 78 -55.78 13.17 35.33
C VAL A 78 -55.19 13.96 34.17
N ILE A 79 -55.72 15.14 33.85
CA ILE A 79 -55.17 16.02 32.81
C ILE A 79 -53.73 16.41 33.16
N GLY A 80 -53.44 16.78 34.41
CA GLY A 80 -52.08 17.09 34.85
C GLY A 80 -51.12 15.90 34.71
N GLN A 81 -51.57 14.69 35.07
CA GLN A 81 -50.77 13.47 34.89
C GLN A 81 -50.48 13.18 33.41
N LEU A 82 -51.50 13.26 32.55
CA LEU A 82 -51.34 13.06 31.11
C LEU A 82 -50.43 14.12 30.48
N GLN A 83 -50.51 15.38 30.91
CA GLN A 83 -49.61 16.44 30.46
C GLN A 83 -48.15 16.15 30.83
N ASN A 84 -47.89 15.64 32.04
CA ASN A 84 -46.55 15.23 32.44
C ASN A 84 -46.05 14.05 31.60
N GLN A 85 -46.88 13.04 31.35
CA GLN A 85 -46.53 11.91 30.48
C GLN A 85 -46.22 12.36 29.04
N ILE A 86 -47.03 13.26 28.48
CA ILE A 86 -46.78 13.83 27.14
C ILE A 86 -45.43 14.57 27.13
N SER A 87 -45.13 15.35 28.18
CA SER A 87 -43.85 16.05 28.27
C SER A 87 -42.67 15.07 28.34
N GLU A 88 -42.79 13.99 29.09
CA GLU A 88 -41.76 12.96 29.20
C GLU A 88 -41.53 12.24 27.88
N VAL A 89 -42.60 11.79 27.21
CA VAL A 89 -42.52 11.13 25.91
C VAL A 89 -41.92 12.07 24.86
N ASN A 90 -42.30 13.36 24.85
CA ASN A 90 -41.70 14.34 23.94
C ASN A 90 -40.19 14.50 24.17
N ALA A 91 -39.74 14.51 25.43
CA ALA A 91 -38.32 14.56 25.75
C ALA A 91 -37.58 13.30 25.27
N GLN A 92 -38.16 12.12 25.47
CA GLN A 92 -37.61 10.85 24.98
C GLN A 92 -37.54 10.81 23.45
N CYS A 93 -38.58 11.30 22.75
CA CYS A 93 -38.57 11.39 21.29
C CYS A 93 -37.49 12.33 20.78
N ALA A 94 -37.28 13.47 21.44
CA ALA A 94 -36.22 14.41 21.07
C ALA A 94 -34.82 13.80 21.26
N ASP A 95 -34.60 13.09 22.37
CA ASP A 95 -33.34 12.40 22.65
C ASP A 95 -33.07 11.28 21.63
N LEU A 96 -34.05 10.40 21.37
CA LEU A 96 -33.94 9.35 20.36
C LEU A 96 -33.65 9.91 18.97
N ASN A 97 -34.28 11.03 18.59
CA ASN A 97 -34.04 11.67 17.31
C ASN A 97 -32.59 12.22 17.21
N SER A 98 -32.06 12.78 18.30
CA SER A 98 -30.67 13.19 18.39
C SER A 98 -29.71 12.01 18.24
N GLN A 99 -29.99 10.89 18.92
CA GLN A 99 -29.20 9.68 18.83
C GLN A 99 -29.21 9.09 17.41
N LEU A 100 -30.36 9.06 16.74
CA LEU A 100 -30.49 8.62 15.34
C LEU A 100 -29.60 9.46 14.43
N LEU A 101 -29.65 10.78 14.56
CA LEU A 101 -28.83 11.69 13.76
C LEU A 101 -27.32 11.46 13.98
N VAL A 102 -26.89 11.19 15.21
CA VAL A 102 -25.50 10.83 15.50
C VAL A 102 -25.13 9.50 14.82
N LYS A 103 -26.01 8.51 14.88
CA LYS A 103 -25.78 7.21 14.25
C LYS A 103 -25.73 7.29 12.72
N ASP A 104 -26.60 8.07 12.10
CA ASP A 104 -26.59 8.30 10.65
C ASP A 104 -25.30 8.97 10.17
N ASN A 105 -24.79 9.93 10.96
CA ASN A 105 -23.48 10.53 10.69
C ASN A 105 -22.34 9.51 10.82
N GLN A 106 -22.38 8.65 11.85
CA GLN A 106 -21.40 7.57 12.00
C GLN A 106 -21.43 6.59 10.83
N ILE A 107 -22.62 6.19 10.37
CA ILE A 107 -22.81 5.31 9.21
C ILE A 107 -22.22 5.96 7.95
N THR A 108 -22.50 7.24 7.71
CA THR A 108 -21.98 7.99 6.57
C THR A 108 -20.44 8.05 6.57
N GLN A 109 -19.84 8.29 7.73
CA GLN A 109 -18.39 8.31 7.89
C GLN A 109 -17.77 6.92 7.65
N LEU A 110 -18.35 5.87 8.22
CA LEU A 110 -17.87 4.50 8.03
C LEU A 110 -17.98 4.07 6.56
N ASN A 111 -19.07 4.40 5.88
CA ASN A 111 -19.22 4.13 4.44
C ASN A 111 -18.16 4.85 3.61
N SER A 112 -17.82 6.09 3.97
CA SER A 112 -16.74 6.84 3.32
C SER A 112 -15.37 6.17 3.52
N GLN A 113 -15.10 5.66 4.74
CA GLN A 113 -13.88 4.91 5.03
C GLN A 113 -13.81 3.59 4.26
N ILE A 114 -14.91 2.84 4.18
CA ILE A 114 -15.01 1.60 3.40
C ILE A 114 -14.65 1.87 1.94
N ASN A 115 -15.24 2.90 1.33
CA ASN A 115 -14.94 3.29 -0.05
C ASN A 115 -13.46 3.66 -0.23
N SER A 116 -12.86 4.36 0.74
CA SER A 116 -11.43 4.70 0.70
C SER A 116 -10.54 3.46 0.77
N PHE A 117 -10.86 2.50 1.66
CA PHE A 117 -10.12 1.25 1.76
C PHE A 117 -10.29 0.39 0.52
N GLN A 118 -11.48 0.36 -0.09
CA GLN A 118 -11.71 -0.37 -1.33
C GLN A 118 -10.84 0.14 -2.48
N ARG A 119 -10.75 1.47 -2.67
CA ARG A 119 -9.83 2.06 -3.66
C ARG A 119 -8.36 1.75 -3.37
N THR A 120 -7.99 1.72 -2.09
CA THR A 120 -6.62 1.39 -1.68
C THR A 120 -6.29 -0.07 -2.02
N ILE A 121 -7.22 -0.99 -1.77
CA ILE A 121 -7.11 -2.41 -2.11
C ILE A 121 -6.96 -2.59 -3.62
N GLU A 122 -7.78 -1.92 -4.43
CA GLU A 122 -7.66 -1.93 -5.90
C GLU A 122 -6.29 -1.42 -6.35
N GLY A 123 -5.78 -0.34 -5.73
CA GLY A 123 -4.44 0.19 -5.98
C GLY A 123 -3.34 -0.85 -5.70
N PHE A 124 -3.40 -1.54 -4.57
CA PHE A 124 -2.43 -2.60 -4.26
C PHE A 124 -2.55 -3.82 -5.18
N GLN A 125 -3.75 -4.21 -5.60
CA GLN A 125 -3.94 -5.30 -6.56
C GLN A 125 -3.29 -4.99 -7.92
N ASN A 126 -3.42 -3.74 -8.40
CA ASN A 126 -2.77 -3.28 -9.62
C ASN A 126 -1.24 -3.31 -9.49
N GLN A 127 -0.69 -2.86 -8.37
CA GLN A 127 0.76 -2.91 -8.10
C GLN A 127 1.28 -4.35 -8.05
N ILE A 128 0.57 -5.26 -7.40
CA ILE A 128 0.92 -6.69 -7.35
C ILE A 128 0.96 -7.26 -8.78
N THR A 129 -0.02 -6.91 -9.62
CA THR A 129 -0.08 -7.38 -11.00
C THR A 129 1.10 -6.86 -11.81
N GLN A 130 1.45 -5.58 -11.68
CA GLN A 130 2.60 -4.98 -12.34
C GLN A 130 3.91 -5.68 -11.94
N ILE A 131 4.15 -5.83 -10.63
CA ILE A 131 5.36 -6.48 -10.12
C ILE A 131 5.46 -7.93 -10.58
N ASN A 132 4.34 -8.67 -10.61
CA ASN A 132 4.32 -10.03 -11.12
C ASN A 132 4.67 -10.11 -12.61
N ASN A 133 4.19 -9.16 -13.42
CA ASN A 133 4.54 -9.07 -14.84
C ASN A 133 6.02 -8.76 -15.04
N GLU A 134 6.56 -7.79 -14.31
CA GLU A 134 8.00 -7.46 -14.34
C GLU A 134 8.86 -8.64 -13.91
N LYS A 135 8.46 -9.35 -12.85
CA LYS A 135 9.11 -10.58 -12.39
C LYS A 135 9.11 -11.65 -13.48
N ALA A 136 7.98 -11.87 -14.15
CA ALA A 136 7.88 -12.85 -15.22
C ALA A 136 8.80 -12.49 -16.42
N GLN A 137 8.86 -11.21 -16.79
CA GLN A 137 9.75 -10.72 -17.83
C GLN A 137 11.23 -10.94 -17.48
N LEU A 138 11.64 -10.59 -16.25
CA LEU A 138 13.00 -10.82 -15.78
C LEU A 138 13.36 -12.30 -15.72
N GLN A 139 12.43 -13.14 -15.26
CA GLN A 139 12.59 -14.59 -15.25
C GLN A 139 12.75 -15.17 -16.66
N ALA A 140 12.06 -14.61 -17.66
CA ALA A 140 12.20 -15.01 -19.05
C ALA A 140 13.53 -14.55 -19.69
N GLN A 141 14.11 -13.43 -19.24
CA GLN A 141 15.39 -12.93 -19.74
C GLN A 141 16.60 -13.72 -19.22
N LEU A 142 16.54 -14.24 -17.99
CA LEU A 142 17.62 -15.03 -17.38
C LEU A 142 18.17 -16.16 -18.28
N PRO A 143 17.34 -17.08 -18.83
CA PRO A 143 17.85 -18.16 -19.68
C PRO A 143 18.44 -17.64 -20.99
N GLN A 144 17.93 -16.54 -21.55
CA GLN A 144 18.50 -15.94 -22.76
C GLN A 144 19.91 -15.42 -22.49
N LEU A 145 20.08 -14.69 -21.39
CA LEU A 145 21.38 -14.15 -20.98
C LEU A 145 22.37 -15.28 -20.64
N GLN A 146 21.89 -16.35 -20.02
CA GLN A 146 22.71 -17.52 -19.71
C GLN A 146 23.18 -18.26 -20.97
N ASN A 147 22.33 -18.39 -22.00
CA ASN A 147 22.73 -18.93 -23.29
C ASN A 147 23.75 -18.03 -24.00
N GLN A 148 23.53 -16.71 -24.00
CA GLN A 148 24.50 -15.76 -24.58
C GLN A 148 25.86 -15.86 -23.89
N LEU A 149 25.88 -15.95 -22.56
CA LEU A 149 27.10 -16.13 -21.80
C LEU A 149 27.84 -17.41 -22.19
N GLN A 150 27.11 -18.53 -22.31
CA GLN A 150 27.69 -19.81 -22.73
C GLN A 150 28.25 -19.74 -24.16
N GLN A 151 27.55 -19.06 -25.08
CA GLN A 151 28.00 -18.89 -26.46
C GLN A 151 29.30 -18.07 -26.54
N VAL A 152 29.35 -16.92 -25.86
CA VAL A 152 30.56 -16.08 -25.80
C VAL A 152 31.72 -16.82 -25.14
N GLN A 153 31.47 -17.60 -24.10
CA GLN A 153 32.50 -18.39 -23.44
C GLN A 153 33.06 -19.48 -24.37
N GLN A 154 32.20 -20.12 -25.17
CA GLN A 154 32.63 -21.10 -26.16
C GLN A 154 33.43 -20.49 -27.31
N GLU A 155 33.03 -19.30 -27.78
CA GLU A 155 33.76 -18.53 -28.78
C GLU A 155 35.14 -18.12 -28.27
N ASN A 156 35.22 -17.65 -27.02
CA ASN A 156 36.49 -17.29 -26.38
C ASN A 156 37.45 -18.49 -26.30
N LEU A 157 36.94 -19.66 -25.88
CA LEU A 157 37.72 -20.90 -25.86
C LEU A 157 38.21 -21.28 -27.26
N ASN A 158 37.37 -21.13 -28.29
CA ASN A 158 37.75 -21.43 -29.66
C ASN A 158 38.87 -20.49 -30.14
N LEU A 159 38.72 -19.18 -29.94
CA LEU A 159 39.75 -18.19 -30.26
C LEU A 159 41.05 -18.47 -29.51
N GLN A 160 40.97 -18.81 -28.22
CA GLN A 160 42.14 -19.14 -27.41
C GLN A 160 42.87 -20.38 -27.92
N GLN A 161 42.14 -21.39 -28.41
CA GLN A 161 42.73 -22.57 -29.07
C GLN A 161 43.40 -22.25 -30.40
N GLN A 162 42.94 -21.23 -31.14
CA GLN A 162 43.56 -20.81 -32.41
C GLN A 162 44.91 -20.07 -32.21
N ILE A 163 45.16 -19.47 -31.04
CA ILE A 163 46.39 -18.70 -30.77
C ILE A 163 47.65 -19.56 -30.91
N GLY A 164 47.63 -20.80 -30.40
CA GLY A 164 48.79 -21.70 -30.43
C GLY A 164 49.23 -22.10 -31.85
N PRO A 165 48.33 -22.64 -32.68
CA PRO A 165 48.63 -22.95 -34.09
C PRO A 165 49.10 -21.74 -34.90
N LEU A 166 48.48 -20.57 -34.69
CA LEU A 166 48.91 -19.34 -35.36
C LEU A 166 50.32 -18.91 -34.92
N HIS A 167 50.64 -18.99 -33.62
CA HIS A 167 52.00 -18.76 -33.14
C HIS A 167 53.01 -19.72 -33.78
N ALA A 168 52.67 -21.01 -33.89
CA ALA A 168 53.53 -21.99 -34.53
C ALA A 168 53.76 -21.69 -36.03
N GLN A 169 52.71 -21.24 -36.75
CA GLN A 169 52.87 -20.78 -38.13
C GLN A 169 53.78 -19.56 -38.23
N ILE A 170 53.63 -18.58 -37.33
CA ILE A 170 54.49 -17.38 -37.29
C ILE A 170 55.95 -17.79 -37.11
N SER A 171 56.26 -18.66 -36.14
CA SER A 171 57.63 -19.15 -35.91
C SER A 171 58.20 -19.85 -37.14
N LYS A 172 57.42 -20.73 -37.78
CA LYS A 172 57.86 -21.44 -39.00
C LYS A 172 58.15 -20.48 -40.16
N LEU A 173 57.29 -19.50 -40.37
CA LEU A 173 57.50 -18.48 -41.41
C LEU A 173 58.72 -17.61 -41.11
N GLN A 174 58.96 -17.27 -39.84
CA GLN A 174 60.17 -16.54 -39.43
C GLN A 174 61.46 -17.34 -39.71
N GLU A 175 61.46 -18.64 -39.43
CA GLU A 175 62.58 -19.53 -39.78
C GLU A 175 62.82 -19.58 -41.30
N GLU A 176 61.75 -19.70 -42.10
CA GLU A 176 61.85 -19.71 -43.57
C GLU A 176 62.39 -18.39 -44.12
N VAL A 177 61.94 -17.25 -43.57
CA VAL A 177 62.47 -15.92 -43.91
C VAL A 177 63.95 -15.84 -43.59
N SER A 178 64.36 -16.22 -42.38
CA SER A 178 65.77 -16.23 -41.96
C SER A 178 66.65 -17.09 -42.87
N TYR A 179 66.16 -18.27 -43.26
CA TYR A 179 66.86 -19.15 -44.22
C TYR A 179 67.02 -18.48 -45.59
N LYS A 180 65.95 -17.89 -46.14
CA LYS A 180 65.99 -17.17 -47.42
C LYS A 180 66.91 -15.96 -47.36
N GLU A 181 66.93 -15.23 -46.26
CA GLU A 181 67.83 -14.08 -46.03
C GLU A 181 69.31 -14.50 -46.13
N LYS A 182 69.69 -15.58 -45.43
CA LYS A 182 71.06 -16.14 -45.50
C LYS A 182 71.44 -16.55 -46.91
N ARG A 183 70.52 -17.21 -47.63
CA ARG A 183 70.75 -17.65 -49.00
C ARG A 183 70.88 -16.47 -49.98
N ILE A 184 70.15 -15.38 -49.74
CA ILE A 184 70.34 -14.13 -50.49
C ILE A 184 71.72 -13.52 -50.20
N GLN A 185 72.19 -13.53 -48.96
CA GLN A 185 73.54 -13.07 -48.62
C GLN A 185 74.62 -13.90 -49.33
N GLU A 186 74.54 -15.24 -49.26
CA GLU A 186 75.46 -16.15 -49.95
C GLU A 186 75.50 -15.91 -51.46
N LEU A 187 74.35 -15.64 -52.08
CA LEU A 187 74.26 -15.36 -53.52
C LEU A 187 74.76 -13.96 -53.90
N LYS A 188 74.70 -12.99 -53.00
CA LYS A 188 75.23 -11.63 -53.20
C LYS A 188 76.74 -11.55 -53.00
N GLU A 189 77.31 -12.47 -52.21
CA GLU A 189 78.76 -12.59 -52.07
C GLU A 189 79.36 -13.05 -53.41
N PRO A 190 80.33 -12.33 -54.00
CA PRO A 190 80.86 -12.68 -55.31
C PRO A 190 81.53 -14.05 -55.25
N LYS A 191 81.04 -15.00 -56.06
CA LYS A 191 81.65 -16.32 -56.25
C LYS A 191 83.12 -16.15 -56.62
N ALA A 192 84.02 -16.29 -55.66
CA ALA A 192 85.44 -16.41 -55.91
C ALA A 192 85.66 -17.66 -56.74
N VAL A 193 86.01 -17.48 -58.02
CA VAL A 193 86.52 -18.56 -58.85
C VAL A 193 87.86 -18.98 -58.26
N MET A 194 87.97 -20.28 -57.95
CA MET A 194 89.13 -21.08 -57.52
C MET A 194 90.52 -20.44 -57.53
N PRO A 195 91.38 -20.86 -56.58
CA PRO A 195 92.52 -21.65 -57.06
C PRO A 195 92.71 -23.00 -56.34
N SER A 196 93.25 -23.94 -57.12
CA SER A 196 93.84 -25.22 -56.72
C SER A 196 94.72 -25.13 -55.47
N SER A 197 94.74 -26.18 -54.64
CA SER A 197 95.88 -27.12 -54.54
C SER A 197 95.71 -28.13 -53.39
N LEU A 198 95.66 -29.38 -53.81
CA LEU A 198 96.03 -30.64 -53.16
C LEU A 198 97.12 -30.55 -52.06
N ALA A 199 96.81 -30.99 -50.83
CA ALA A 199 97.81 -31.49 -49.87
C ALA A 199 97.15 -32.48 -48.86
N GLN A 200 97.59 -33.74 -48.96
CA GLN A 200 97.35 -34.89 -48.07
C GLN A 200 98.09 -34.67 -46.72
N GLY A 201 97.83 -35.30 -45.58
CA GLY A 201 96.90 -36.37 -45.19
C GLY A 201 97.20 -36.89 -43.76
N ILE A 202 96.46 -37.95 -43.39
CA ILE A 202 96.74 -39.12 -42.52
C ILE A 202 96.87 -39.07 -40.97
N THR A 203 96.06 -39.98 -40.37
CA THR A 203 96.24 -40.86 -39.18
C THR A 203 95.44 -40.46 -37.91
N SER A 204 94.30 -41.10 -37.57
CA SER A 204 93.99 -42.46 -37.06
C SER A 204 94.17 -42.64 -35.54
N GLN A 205 93.06 -42.88 -34.82
CA GLN A 205 92.78 -43.96 -33.83
C GLN A 205 91.89 -43.54 -32.64
N SER A 206 90.80 -44.29 -32.45
CA SER A 206 90.06 -44.57 -31.20
C SER A 206 90.39 -46.03 -30.78
N PRO A 207 89.75 -46.71 -29.80
CA PRO A 207 88.90 -46.34 -28.65
C PRO A 207 89.32 -47.06 -27.33
N THR A 208 88.71 -46.78 -26.15
CA THR A 208 88.41 -47.81 -25.09
C THR A 208 87.72 -47.27 -23.81
N PHE A 209 86.53 -47.84 -23.55
CA PHE A 209 85.88 -48.32 -22.30
C PHE A 209 86.05 -47.63 -20.92
N GLY A 210 84.92 -47.53 -20.19
CA GLY A 210 84.88 -47.88 -18.75
C GLY A 210 83.94 -47.11 -17.81
N SER A 211 82.78 -47.71 -17.52
CA SER A 211 82.15 -47.84 -16.18
C SER A 211 81.38 -46.68 -15.48
N SER A 212 80.07 -46.92 -15.28
CA SER A 212 79.25 -46.53 -14.09
C SER A 212 79.60 -47.42 -12.87
N PRO A 213 79.11 -47.22 -11.62
CA PRO A 213 78.09 -46.29 -11.09
C PRO A 213 78.49 -45.53 -9.79
N THR A 214 77.63 -44.64 -9.27
CA THR A 214 77.09 -44.62 -7.87
C THR A 214 76.59 -43.22 -7.48
N ILE A 215 75.51 -43.26 -6.69
CA ILE A 215 74.62 -42.20 -6.16
C ILE A 215 75.34 -41.39 -5.05
N PRO A 216 74.91 -40.16 -4.73
CA PRO A 216 74.18 -40.02 -3.46
C PRO A 216 72.95 -39.10 -3.51
N THR A 217 71.96 -39.61 -2.78
CA THR A 217 70.80 -38.99 -2.14
C THR A 217 71.06 -37.59 -1.59
N THR A 218 70.16 -36.62 -1.82
CA THR A 218 69.69 -35.70 -0.76
C THR A 218 68.49 -34.85 -1.20
N SER A 219 67.38 -35.05 -0.48
CA SER A 219 66.39 -34.05 -0.01
C SER A 219 65.70 -33.10 -0.99
N THR A 220 64.46 -33.45 -1.33
CA THR A 220 63.27 -32.58 -1.22
C THR A 220 63.21 -31.91 0.17
N PRO A 221 62.64 -30.70 0.30
CA PRO A 221 61.26 -30.70 0.76
C PRO A 221 60.36 -29.65 0.10
N SER A 222 59.08 -30.06 0.05
CA SER A 222 57.88 -29.30 -0.20
C SER A 222 57.87 -27.92 0.46
N THR A 223 57.53 -26.90 -0.32
CA THR A 223 57.16 -25.58 0.22
C THR A 223 55.82 -25.71 0.93
N ALA A 224 55.89 -25.71 2.26
CA ALA A 224 54.77 -25.67 3.16
C ALA A 224 54.03 -24.32 3.05
N THR A 225 52.71 -24.47 3.08
CA THR A 225 51.70 -23.58 3.66
C THR A 225 52.23 -22.61 4.72
N PRO A 226 51.90 -21.30 4.65
CA PRO A 226 52.05 -20.42 5.81
C PRO A 226 50.85 -20.59 6.75
N SER A 227 51.08 -21.30 7.85
CA SER A 227 50.28 -21.19 9.07
C SER A 227 50.58 -19.85 9.73
N ILE A 228 49.57 -19.00 9.89
CA ILE A 228 49.65 -17.77 10.68
C ILE A 228 49.11 -18.09 12.08
N ASP A 229 49.99 -17.84 13.04
CA ASP A 229 49.84 -17.97 14.47
C ASP A 229 48.73 -17.05 15.05
N ALA A 230 48.14 -17.52 16.13
CA ALA A 230 47.00 -16.95 16.81
C ALA A 230 47.45 -15.94 17.89
N GLY A 231 46.87 -14.73 17.84
CA GLY A 231 47.12 -13.71 18.86
C GLY A 231 46.09 -12.57 18.83
N PHE A 232 44.95 -12.82 19.50
CA PHE A 232 43.99 -11.87 20.08
C PHE A 232 43.49 -10.66 19.26
N GLY A 233 42.19 -10.70 18.89
CA GLY A 233 41.35 -9.52 18.73
C GLY A 233 40.69 -9.37 17.35
N SER A 234 39.46 -9.87 17.20
CA SER A 234 38.58 -9.82 16.01
C SER A 234 39.04 -10.64 14.81
N GLY A 235 38.37 -11.78 14.58
CA GLY A 235 38.69 -12.71 13.50
C GLY A 235 38.75 -12.03 12.14
N ARG A 236 39.90 -12.12 11.45
CA ARG A 236 40.06 -11.66 10.06
C ARG A 236 39.11 -12.45 9.17
N ARG A 237 37.93 -11.89 8.94
CA ARG A 237 37.06 -12.33 7.86
C ARG A 237 37.85 -12.18 6.54
N ILE A 238 37.70 -13.16 5.65
CA ILE A 238 38.31 -13.19 4.32
C ILE A 238 37.17 -13.31 3.32
N CYS A 239 37.15 -12.45 2.30
CA CYS A 239 36.17 -12.54 1.23
C CYS A 239 36.46 -13.80 0.39
N PRO A 240 35.49 -14.72 0.21
CA PRO A 240 35.68 -15.94 -0.58
C PRO A 240 35.94 -15.68 -2.06
N ASN A 241 35.50 -14.53 -2.57
CA ASN A 241 35.56 -14.19 -4.00
C ASN A 241 36.85 -13.45 -4.39
N CYS A 242 37.41 -12.61 -3.52
CA CYS A 242 38.60 -11.80 -3.86
C CYS A 242 39.75 -11.88 -2.86
N GLY A 243 39.62 -12.66 -1.79
CA GLY A 243 40.66 -12.81 -0.77
C GLY A 243 40.91 -11.56 0.07
N ALA A 244 40.13 -10.48 -0.09
CA ALA A 244 40.27 -9.27 0.72
C ALA A 244 40.00 -9.59 2.20
N THR A 245 40.83 -9.04 3.09
CA THR A 245 40.79 -9.33 4.54
C THR A 245 40.57 -8.08 5.37
N GLY A 246 40.05 -8.25 6.59
CA GLY A 246 39.93 -7.19 7.58
C GLY A 246 38.93 -6.09 7.19
N PHE A 247 39.39 -4.84 7.13
CA PHE A 247 38.56 -3.63 6.90
C PHE A 247 37.76 -3.61 5.59
N ALA A 248 38.09 -4.50 4.65
CA ALA A 248 37.36 -4.64 3.40
C ALA A 248 36.04 -5.44 3.52
N ILE A 249 35.69 -5.91 4.72
CA ILE A 249 34.47 -6.68 4.98
C ILE A 249 33.62 -5.91 5.99
N LYS A 250 32.42 -5.52 5.57
CA LYS A 250 31.45 -4.82 6.40
C LYS A 250 30.30 -5.76 6.74
N GLU A 251 29.90 -5.79 8.01
CA GLU A 251 28.66 -6.44 8.42
C GLU A 251 27.49 -5.50 8.16
N VAL A 252 26.49 -5.99 7.44
CA VAL A 252 25.25 -5.27 7.10
C VAL A 252 24.06 -6.15 7.48
N GLU A 253 22.97 -5.53 7.93
CA GLU A 253 21.72 -6.23 8.22
C GLU A 253 21.08 -6.76 6.93
N ASP A 254 20.83 -8.07 6.90
CA ASP A 254 20.12 -8.76 5.85
C ASP A 254 18.61 -8.61 6.04
N LYS A 255 18.05 -7.58 5.38
CA LYS A 255 16.62 -7.31 5.41
C LYS A 255 15.74 -8.43 4.81
N SER A 256 16.35 -9.42 4.15
CA SER A 256 15.65 -10.59 3.62
C SER A 256 15.44 -11.70 4.65
N LYS A 257 16.19 -11.70 5.77
CA LYS A 257 16.09 -12.69 6.84
C LYS A 257 15.81 -12.03 8.18
N ILE A 258 14.55 -12.11 8.62
CA ILE A 258 14.10 -11.57 9.91
C ILE A 258 14.15 -12.67 10.96
N LEU A 259 14.88 -12.44 12.05
CA LEU A 259 15.05 -13.36 13.17
C LEU A 259 13.90 -13.24 14.19
N SER A 260 13.44 -12.03 14.47
CA SER A 260 12.36 -11.75 15.43
C SER A 260 11.65 -10.45 15.10
N TYR A 261 10.35 -10.35 15.41
CA TYR A 261 9.50 -9.20 15.10
C TYR A 261 9.08 -8.36 16.31
N ILE A 262 9.42 -8.74 17.55
CA ILE A 262 8.92 -8.07 18.76
C ILE A 262 10.08 -7.78 19.72
N PRO A 263 10.25 -6.53 20.23
CA PRO A 263 9.45 -5.32 20.00
C PRO A 263 9.83 -4.49 18.74
N LYS A 264 10.92 -4.85 18.03
CA LYS A 264 11.33 -4.29 16.73
C LYS A 264 11.86 -5.42 15.84
N PRO A 265 11.74 -5.34 14.51
CA PRO A 265 12.30 -6.35 13.61
C PRO A 265 13.83 -6.42 13.78
N GLN A 266 14.32 -7.60 14.16
CA GLN A 266 15.74 -7.91 14.23
C GLN A 266 16.12 -8.71 12.98
N TYR A 267 17.03 -8.18 12.18
CA TYR A 267 17.51 -8.80 10.95
C TYR A 267 18.77 -9.64 11.20
N ALA A 268 18.95 -10.70 10.42
CA ALA A 268 20.22 -11.43 10.40
C ALA A 268 21.35 -10.51 9.91
N LYS A 269 22.60 -10.78 10.30
CA LYS A 269 23.77 -10.05 9.77
C LYS A 269 24.39 -10.83 8.63
N LYS A 270 24.78 -10.12 7.55
CA LYS A 270 25.55 -10.65 6.43
C LYS A 270 26.84 -9.85 6.22
N SER A 271 27.88 -10.49 5.69
CA SER A 271 29.16 -9.85 5.41
C SER A 271 29.22 -9.43 3.94
N ILE A 272 29.54 -8.17 3.67
CA ILE A 272 29.69 -7.64 2.32
C ILE A 272 31.14 -7.22 2.12
N CYS A 273 31.77 -7.70 1.05
CA CYS A 273 33.08 -7.22 0.65
C CYS A 273 32.98 -5.88 -0.06
N THR A 274 33.65 -4.85 0.45
CA THR A 274 33.65 -3.50 -0.17
C THR A 274 34.52 -3.40 -1.41
N LYS A 275 35.32 -4.43 -1.72
CA LYS A 275 36.21 -4.47 -2.90
C LYS A 275 35.51 -5.08 -4.12
N CYS A 276 34.79 -6.18 -3.94
CA CYS A 276 34.13 -6.90 -5.04
C CYS A 276 32.60 -6.93 -4.93
N GLY A 277 32.01 -6.36 -3.88
CA GLY A 277 30.56 -6.36 -3.66
C GLY A 277 29.96 -7.71 -3.27
N PHE A 278 30.79 -8.75 -3.08
CA PHE A 278 30.31 -10.09 -2.78
C PHE A 278 29.75 -10.18 -1.36
N GLU A 279 28.53 -10.69 -1.24
CA GLU A 279 27.80 -10.89 0.01
C GLU A 279 27.88 -12.37 0.45
N PHE A 280 28.18 -12.64 1.72
CA PHE A 280 28.28 -13.99 2.28
C PHE A 280 28.03 -14.04 3.79
#